data_AF-A0A382I913-F1
#
_entry.id   AF-A0A382I913-F1
#
_cell.length_a   1.000
_cell.length_b   1.000
_cell.length_c   1.000
_cell.angle_alpha   90.00
_cell.angle_beta   90.00
_cell.angle_gamma   90.00
#
_symmetry.space_group_name_H-M   'P 1'
#
loop_
_entity.id
_entity.type
_entity.pdbx_description
1 polymer ?
#
loop_
_entity_poly.entity_id
_entity_poly.type
_entity_poly.pdbx_seq_one_letter_code
_entity_poly.pdbx_strand_id
1 'polypeptide(L)' 'MKKLKIGISSCLLGESVRFNGEHKRNPTVIDLLGQRFEAVPVCPEVELGMGVPREPVRLV' A
#
# COMPACT_ATOMS: atom_id res chain seq x y z
N MET A 1 -22.21 12.97 0.77
CA MET A 1 -21.87 12.04 1.88
C MET A 1 -20.36 11.89 1.93
N LYS A 2 -19.72 12.03 3.10
CA LYS A 2 -18.27 11.87 3.26
C LYS A 2 -17.95 10.37 3.31
N LYS A 3 -17.19 9.85 2.34
CA LYS A 3 -16.71 8.46 2.39
C LYS A 3 -15.72 8.33 3.56
N LEU A 4 -15.79 7.22 4.31
CA LEU A 4 -14.82 6.94 5.38
C LEU A 4 -13.45 6.68 4.74
N LYS A 5 -12.41 7.29 5.30
CA LYS A 5 -11.03 7.14 4.84
C LYS A 5 -10.38 5.95 5.52
N ILE A 6 -9.72 5.09 4.75
CA ILE A 6 -9.03 3.90 5.26
C ILE A 6 -7.60 3.89 4.71
N GLY A 7 -6.62 3.79 5.61
CA GLY A 7 -5.22 3.58 5.25
C GLY A 7 -5.00 2.17 4.70
N ILE A 8 -4.38 2.07 3.53
CA ILE A 8 -4.13 0.79 2.85
C ILE A 8 -2.67 0.77 2.38
N SER A 9 -2.01 -0.36 2.56
CA SER A 9 -0.65 -0.57 2.04
C SER A 9 -0.61 -0.28 0.54
N SER A 10 0.19 0.70 0.10
CA SER A 10 0.13 1.19 -1.28
C SER A 10 0.58 0.14 -2.31
N CYS A 11 1.39 -0.83 -1.90
CA CYS A 11 1.70 -2.01 -2.71
C CYS A 11 0.45 -2.83 -3.09
N LEU A 12 -0.59 -2.86 -2.24
CA LEU A 12 -1.87 -3.53 -2.54
C LEU A 12 -2.70 -2.76 -3.56
N LEU A 13 -2.48 -1.45 -3.68
CA LEU A 13 -3.13 -0.58 -4.66
C LEU A 13 -2.42 -0.59 -6.01
N GLY A 14 -1.26 -1.25 -6.11
CA GLY A 14 -0.50 -1.40 -7.35
C GLY A 14 0.75 -0.53 -7.43
N GLU A 15 1.12 0.18 -6.36
CA GLU A 15 2.37 0.94 -6.36
C GLU A 15 3.58 0.00 -6.19
N SER A 16 4.59 0.21 -7.03
CA SER A 16 5.83 -0.57 -7.04
C SER A 16 6.77 -0.14 -5.90
N VAL A 17 6.34 -0.35 -4.65
CA VAL A 17 7.04 0.11 -3.43
C VAL A 17 7.55 -1.03 -2.54
N ARG A 18 7.34 -2.29 -2.95
CA ARG A 18 7.86 -3.44 -2.19
C ARG A 18 9.37 -3.44 -2.19
N PHE A 19 9.96 -4.16 -1.23
CA PHE A 19 11.40 -4.32 -1.11
C PHE A 19 12.07 -4.83 -2.40
N ASN A 20 11.37 -5.65 -3.19
CA ASN A 20 11.85 -6.18 -4.46
C ASN A 20 11.56 -5.28 -5.69
N GLY A 21 11.05 -4.06 -5.50
CA GLY A 21 10.69 -3.15 -6.60
C GLY A 21 9.38 -3.48 -7.31
N GLU A 22 8.62 -4.44 -6.82
CA GLU A 22 7.32 -4.81 -7.39
C GLU A 22 6.14 -4.22 -6.58
N HIS A 23 4.93 -4.54 -7.02
CA HIS A 23 3.70 -4.31 -6.27
C HIS A 23 3.04 -5.65 -5.88
N LYS A 24 1.94 -5.60 -5.14
CA LYS A 24 1.09 -6.76 -4.83
C LYS A 24 -0.37 -6.40 -5.00
N ARG A 25 -0.72 -5.94 -6.20
CA ARG A 25 -2.05 -5.39 -6.51
C ARG A 25 -3.11 -6.42 -6.13
N ASN A 26 -4.07 -6.03 -5.29
CA ASN A 26 -5.13 -6.91 -4.83
C ASN A 26 -6.49 -6.40 -5.36
N PRO A 27 -7.09 -7.10 -6.34
CA PRO A 27 -8.38 -6.70 -6.92
C PRO A 27 -9.49 -6.58 -5.88
N THR A 28 -9.58 -7.51 -4.91
CA THR A 28 -10.59 -7.47 -3.85
C THR A 28 -10.50 -6.19 -3.02
N VAL A 29 -9.29 -5.74 -2.69
CA VAL A 29 -9.06 -4.48 -1.95
C VAL A 29 -9.52 -3.29 -2.79
N ILE A 30 -9.17 -3.25 -4.08
CA ILE A 30 -9.51 -2.14 -4.98
C ILE A 30 -11.02 -2.08 -5.25
N ASP A 31 -11.61 -3.22 -5.60
CA ASP A 31 -12.98 -3.32 -6.06
C ASP A 31 -13.98 -3.17 -4.90
N LEU A 32 -13.67 -3.72 -3.72
CA LEU A 32 -14.52 -3.60 -2.53
C LEU A 32 -14.40 -2.22 -1.89
N LEU A 33 -13.17 -1.70 -1.75
CA LEU A 33 -12.94 -0.48 -0.97
C LEU A 33 -13.20 0.78 -1.80
N GLY A 34 -12.91 0.82 -3.11
CA GLY A 34 -13.22 1.99 -3.94
C GLY A 34 -14.72 2.31 -4.02
N GLN A 35 -15.56 1.29 -3.89
CA GLN A 35 -17.02 1.45 -3.90
C GLN A 35 -17.57 1.94 -2.55
N ARG A 36 -16.95 1.58 -1.42
CA ARG A 36 -17.49 1.81 -0.06
C ARG A 36 -16.74 2.90 0.72
N PHE A 37 -15.46 3.10 0.45
CA PHE A 37 -14.52 3.90 1.23
C PHE A 37 -13.63 4.74 0.32
N GLU A 38 -12.89 5.67 0.92
CA GLU A 38 -11.79 6.38 0.27
C GLU A 38 -10.48 5.73 0.71
N ALA A 39 -9.77 5.12 -0.23
CA ALA A 39 -8.47 4.50 0.00
C ALA A 39 -7.39 5.58 0.15
N VAL A 40 -6.67 5.57 1.27
CA VAL A 40 -5.49 6.40 1.51
C VAL A 40 -4.25 5.50 1.37
N PRO A 41 -3.45 5.63 0.31
CA PRO A 41 -2.23 4.83 0.13
C PRO A 41 -1.22 5.16 1.23
N VAL A 42 -0.63 4.13 1.84
CA VAL A 42 0.41 4.25 2.87
C VAL A 42 1.52 3.24 2.60
N CYS A 43 2.77 3.67 2.64
CA CYS A 43 3.93 2.78 2.61
C CYS A 43 4.89 3.21 3.73
N PRO A 44 4.80 2.61 4.94
CA PRO A 44 5.56 3.08 6.09
C PRO A 44 7.08 3.08 5.84
N GLU A 45 7.57 2.09 5.10
CA GLU A 45 8.98 1.93 4.76
C GLU A 45 9.50 3.07 3.87
N VAL A 46 8.75 3.44 2.82
CA VAL A 46 9.12 4.54 1.93
C VAL A 46 8.92 5.89 2.60
N GLU A 47 7.87 6.06 3.41
CA GLU A 47 7.62 7.27 4.20
C GLU A 47 8.70 7.53 5.26
N LEU A 48 9.31 6.47 5.78
CA LEU A 48 10.52 6.53 6.63
C LEU A 48 11.82 6.79 5.85
N GLY A 49 11.76 6.91 4.52
CA GLY A 49 12.91 7.19 3.67
C GLY A 49 13.68 5.96 3.21
N MET A 50 13.14 4.75 3.35
CA MET A 50 13.77 3.57 2.76
C MET A 50 13.61 3.59 1.24
N GLY A 51 14.65 3.14 0.53
CA GLY A 51 14.66 3.04 -0.93
C GLY A 51 13.75 1.93 -1.48
N VAL A 52 13.62 1.93 -2.81
CA VAL A 52 13.02 0.84 -3.60
C VAL A 52 13.96 0.55 -4.78
N PRO A 53 14.54 -0.66 -4.92
CA PRO A 53 14.43 -1.80 -4.00
C PRO A 53 15.22 -1.58 -2.69
N ARG A 54 15.03 -2.49 -1.72
CA ARG A 54 15.73 -2.52 -0.42
C ARG A 54 15.80 -3.95 0.11
N GLU A 55 16.69 -4.16 1.09
CA GLU A 55 16.81 -5.45 1.77
C GLU A 55 15.56 -5.80 2.60
N PRO A 56 15.17 -7.09 2.71
CA PRO A 56 14.06 -7.51 3.55
C PRO A 56 14.31 -7.21 5.03
N VAL A 57 13.29 -6.69 5.72
CA VAL A 57 13.32 -6.46 7.16
C VAL A 57 12.55 -7.54 7.90
N ARG A 58 13.10 -8.05 8.99
CA ARG A 58 12.45 -9.02 9.89
C ARG A 58 12.52 -8.51 11.32
N LEU A 59 11.36 -8.38 11.97
CA LEU A 59 11.29 -8.11 13.40
C LEU A 59 11.73 -9.37 14.18
N VAL A 60 12.53 -9.19 15.23
CA VAL A 60 13.06 -10.26 16.11
C VAL A 60 12.54 -10.13 17.53
#